data_AF-A0A7S0RTM9-F1
#
_entry.id   AF-A0A7S0RTM9-F1
#
_cell.length_a   1.000
_cell.length_b   1.000
_cell.length_c   1.000
_cell.angle_alpha   90.00
_cell.angle_beta   90.00
_cell.angle_gamma   90.00
#
_symmetry.space_group_name_H-M   'P 1'
#
loop_
_entity.id
_entity.type
_entity.pdbx_description
1 polymer ?
#
loop_
_entity_poly.entity_id
_entity_poly.type
_entity_poly.pdbx_seq_one_letter_code
_entity_poly.pdbx_strand_id
1 'polypeptide(L)'
;LAFCRNLSYSAIDVDRLMLDDPQLSRRLTEEVLALIGAGAVPPVPVTVYDYCDFTAAFRCMQKAQHTGKLVLSRRLPFLDTAALSASASLDASLGQMVHPVRVRDTTPALGSGTFLFTGCLGGVGLRLLAYCASQGATHLLLMDRDQSRR
;
A
#
# COMPACT_ATOMS: atom_id res chain seq x y z
N LEU A 1 15.18 -22.93 -33.02
CA LEU A 1 14.10 -23.15 -32.04
C LEU A 1 14.70 -23.05 -30.64
N ALA A 2 14.29 -22.07 -29.83
CA ALA A 2 14.94 -21.71 -28.56
C ALA A 2 14.93 -22.84 -27.49
N PHE A 3 14.08 -23.86 -27.64
CA PHE A 3 13.88 -24.93 -26.65
C PHE A 3 14.48 -26.31 -27.02
N CYS A 4 15.18 -26.44 -28.14
CA CYS A 4 15.70 -27.74 -28.61
C CYS A 4 16.93 -28.28 -27.84
N ARG A 5 17.30 -27.66 -26.71
CA ARG A 5 18.45 -28.06 -25.87
C ARG A 5 18.07 -28.36 -24.43
N ASN A 6 16.87 -28.91 -24.21
CA ASN A 6 16.35 -29.21 -22.87
C ASN A 6 16.32 -27.97 -21.95
N LEU A 7 15.91 -26.83 -22.50
CA LEU A 7 15.82 -25.58 -21.77
C LEU A 7 14.47 -25.49 -21.05
N SER A 8 14.48 -25.19 -19.76
CA SER A 8 13.28 -24.88 -18.97
C SER A 8 13.10 -23.37 -18.84
N TYR A 9 11.87 -22.89 -19.04
CA TYR A 9 11.48 -21.52 -18.77
C TYR A 9 10.47 -21.49 -17.63
N SER A 10 10.72 -20.68 -16.61
CA SER A 10 9.83 -20.51 -15.46
C SER A 10 9.48 -19.04 -15.30
N ALA A 11 8.19 -18.73 -15.32
CA ALA A 11 7.68 -17.42 -14.94
C ALA A 11 7.38 -17.43 -13.44
N ILE A 12 7.91 -16.43 -12.71
CA ILE A 12 7.77 -16.33 -11.26
C ILE A 12 6.99 -15.06 -10.94
N ASP A 13 5.81 -15.22 -10.35
CA ASP A 13 4.95 -14.15 -9.86
C ASP A 13 4.64 -14.42 -8.38
N VAL A 14 5.29 -13.68 -7.50
CA VAL A 14 5.21 -13.89 -6.05
C VAL A 14 3.87 -13.39 -5.50
N ASP A 15 3.33 -12.30 -6.03
CA ASP A 15 2.07 -11.71 -5.57
C ASP A 15 0.92 -12.69 -5.83
N ARG A 16 0.92 -13.30 -7.01
CA ARG A 16 -0.05 -14.33 -7.38
C ARG A 16 0.14 -15.63 -6.59
N LEU A 17 1.38 -16.04 -6.34
CA LEU A 17 1.67 -17.21 -5.52
C LEU A 17 1.05 -17.12 -4.12
N MET A 18 1.05 -15.93 -3.50
CA MET A 18 0.45 -15.73 -2.17
C MET A 18 -1.07 -15.98 -2.15
N LEU A 19 -1.76 -15.68 -3.25
CA LEU A 19 -3.20 -15.87 -3.39
C LEU A 19 -3.54 -17.31 -3.79
N ASP A 20 -2.79 -17.88 -4.74
CA ASP A 20 -3.10 -19.16 -5.37
C ASP A 20 -2.62 -20.37 -4.53
N ASP A 21 -1.46 -20.28 -3.87
CA ASP A 21 -0.93 -21.32 -2.98
C ASP A 21 -0.31 -20.73 -1.69
N PRO A 22 -1.17 -20.41 -0.69
CA PRO A 22 -0.73 -19.87 0.59
C PRO A 22 0.21 -20.80 1.37
N GLN A 23 0.10 -22.13 1.18
CA GLN A 23 0.93 -23.10 1.90
C GLN A 23 2.37 -23.11 1.36
N LEU A 24 2.54 -23.07 0.03
CA LEU A 24 3.84 -22.91 -0.58
C LEU A 24 4.45 -21.55 -0.24
N SER A 25 3.68 -20.46 -0.35
CA SER A 25 4.13 -19.12 0.02
C SER A 25 4.65 -19.06 1.47
N ARG A 26 3.92 -19.67 2.41
CA ARG A 26 4.33 -19.76 3.80
C ARG A 26 5.66 -20.49 3.96
N ARG A 27 5.81 -21.68 3.38
CA ARG A 27 7.07 -22.46 3.46
C ARG A 27 8.26 -21.68 2.90
N LEU A 28 8.10 -21.07 1.74
CA LEU A 28 9.16 -20.26 1.13
C LEU A 28 9.52 -19.05 2.00
N THR A 29 8.53 -18.41 2.62
CA THR A 29 8.77 -17.29 3.53
C THR A 29 9.53 -17.74 4.78
N GLU A 30 9.15 -18.87 5.37
CA GLU A 30 9.85 -19.46 6.52
C GLU A 30 11.31 -19.80 6.17
N GLU A 31 11.56 -20.40 5.01
CA GLU A 31 12.92 -20.69 4.52
C GLU A 31 13.76 -19.42 4.30
N VAL A 32 13.19 -18.40 3.66
CA VAL A 32 13.86 -17.11 3.44
C VAL A 32 14.20 -16.44 4.78
N LEU A 33 13.27 -16.43 5.73
CA LEU A 33 13.50 -15.86 7.05
C LEU A 33 14.57 -16.63 7.83
N ALA A 34 14.62 -17.96 7.71
CA ALA A 34 15.68 -18.77 8.30
C ALA A 34 17.06 -18.42 7.71
N LEU A 35 17.15 -18.24 6.38
CA LEU A 35 18.40 -17.81 5.72
C LEU A 35 18.84 -16.42 6.16
N ILE A 36 17.91 -15.48 6.33
CA ILE A 36 18.19 -14.15 6.86
C ILE A 36 18.68 -14.26 8.31
N GLY A 37 18.00 -15.02 9.16
CA GLY A 37 18.38 -15.24 10.56
C GLY A 37 19.74 -15.92 10.72
N ALA A 38 20.12 -16.77 9.77
CA ALA A 38 21.45 -17.38 9.69
C ALA A 38 22.53 -16.46 9.10
N GLY A 39 22.18 -15.24 8.66
CA GLY A 39 23.10 -14.29 8.05
C GLY A 39 23.56 -14.66 6.63
N ALA A 40 22.91 -15.64 6.00
CA ALA A 40 23.25 -16.09 4.64
C ALA A 40 22.88 -15.05 3.56
N VAL A 41 21.97 -14.13 3.88
CA VAL A 41 21.56 -13.04 3.01
C VAL A 41 22.04 -11.72 3.62
N PRO A 42 23.05 -11.05 3.04
CA PRO A 42 23.52 -9.77 3.56
C PRO A 42 22.42 -8.69 3.38
N PRO A 43 22.31 -7.73 4.30
CA PRO A 43 21.35 -6.64 4.17
C PRO A 43 21.69 -5.78 2.94
N VAL A 44 20.66 -5.38 2.20
CA VAL A 44 20.82 -4.42 1.10
C VAL A 44 21.00 -3.00 1.65
N PRO A 45 21.69 -2.10 0.91
CA PRO A 45 21.74 -0.69 1.28
C PRO A 45 20.34 -0.11 1.48
N VAL A 46 20.15 0.65 2.57
CA VAL A 46 18.88 1.29 2.90
C VAL A 46 19.05 2.80 2.87
N THR A 47 18.20 3.48 2.10
CA THR A 47 18.08 4.94 2.16
C THR A 47 16.77 5.29 2.86
N VAL A 48 16.88 6.01 3.97
CA VAL A 48 15.73 6.37 4.80
C VAL A 48 15.29 7.78 4.49
N TYR A 49 14.00 7.96 4.23
CA TYR A 49 13.34 9.26 4.17
C TYR A 49 12.41 9.41 5.37
N ASP A 50 12.25 10.65 5.87
CA ASP A 50 11.18 10.93 6.81
C ASP A 50 9.83 10.67 6.13
N TYR A 51 8.85 10.19 6.90
CA TYR A 51 7.50 9.96 6.39
C TYR A 51 6.91 11.23 5.74
N CYS A 52 7.21 12.41 6.28
CA CYS A 52 6.77 13.69 5.71
C CYS A 52 7.38 13.97 4.33
N ASP A 53 8.54 13.38 4.02
CA ASP A 53 9.26 13.53 2.76
C ASP A 53 8.92 12.44 1.73
N PHE A 54 7.80 11.73 1.89
CA PHE A 54 7.42 10.61 1.02
C PHE A 54 7.47 10.98 -0.47
N THR A 55 7.08 12.20 -0.84
CA THR A 55 7.11 12.66 -2.25
C THR A 55 8.53 12.69 -2.81
N ALA A 56 9.54 13.01 -1.99
CA ALA A 56 10.94 12.94 -2.39
C ALA A 56 11.40 11.48 -2.59
N ALA A 57 11.03 10.57 -1.68
CA ALA A 57 11.32 9.15 -1.81
C ALA A 57 10.71 8.56 -3.10
N PHE A 58 9.44 8.86 -3.40
CA PHE A 58 8.78 8.43 -4.63
C PHE A 58 9.45 8.99 -5.88
N ARG A 59 9.88 10.25 -5.87
CA ARG A 59 10.63 10.82 -7.00
C ARG A 59 12.00 10.17 -7.20
N CYS A 60 12.70 9.83 -6.13
CA CYS A 60 13.95 9.07 -6.18
C CYS A 60 13.73 7.69 -6.82
N MET A 61 12.68 6.98 -6.40
CA MET A 61 12.25 5.69 -6.97
C MET A 61 11.92 5.80 -8.46
N GLN A 62 11.09 6.77 -8.86
CA GLN A 62 10.67 6.96 -10.26
C GLN A 62 11.85 7.29 -11.19
N LYS A 63 12.87 7.97 -10.69
CA LYS A 63 14.08 8.29 -11.45
C LYS A 63 15.12 7.16 -11.45
N ALA A 64 14.86 6.05 -10.77
CA ALA A 64 15.83 4.97 -10.53
C ALA A 64 17.16 5.45 -9.94
N GLN A 65 17.11 6.45 -9.06
CA GLN A 65 18.30 7.08 -8.44
C GLN A 65 18.67 6.46 -7.08
N HIS A 66 18.26 5.21 -6.83
CA HIS A 66 18.57 4.49 -5.60
C HIS A 66 19.19 3.12 -5.87
N THR A 67 20.01 2.66 -4.94
CA THR A 67 20.50 1.28 -4.87
C THR A 67 19.98 0.67 -3.57
N GLY A 68 19.43 -0.54 -3.65
CA GLY A 68 18.81 -1.20 -2.50
C GLY A 68 17.40 -0.70 -2.19
N LYS A 69 17.07 -0.55 -0.91
CA LYS A 69 15.71 -0.29 -0.43
C LYS A 69 15.52 1.16 0.01
N LEU A 70 14.44 1.79 -0.46
CA LEU A 70 13.94 3.03 0.12
C LEU A 70 12.98 2.72 1.28
N VAL A 71 13.18 3.34 2.43
CA VAL A 71 12.34 3.17 3.63
C VAL A 71 11.80 4.52 4.07
N LEU A 72 10.48 4.60 4.26
CA LEU A 72 9.85 5.73 4.93
C LEU A 72 9.83 5.45 6.43
N SER A 73 10.55 6.26 7.20
CA SER A 73 10.57 6.16 8.65
C SER A 73 9.75 7.28 9.26
N ARG A 74 8.91 6.93 10.24
CA ARG A 74 8.32 7.93 11.12
C ARG A 74 9.23 8.09 12.33
N ARG A 75 9.80 9.28 12.53
CA ARG A 75 10.46 9.61 13.79
C ARG A 75 9.44 9.58 14.92
N LEU A 76 9.47 8.51 15.69
CA LEU A 76 8.76 8.42 16.96
C LEU A 76 9.62 9.17 17.98
N PRO A 77 9.12 10.25 18.62
CA PRO A 77 9.93 11.15 19.44
C PRO A 77 10.61 10.51 20.68
N PHE A 78 10.33 9.25 20.96
CA PHE A 78 10.84 8.48 22.09
C PHE A 78 11.60 7.21 21.65
N LEU A 79 11.75 6.96 20.34
CA LEU A 79 12.62 5.93 19.80
C LEU A 79 13.79 6.62 19.12
N ASP A 80 14.94 6.53 19.75
CA ASP A 80 16.19 6.84 19.08
C ASP A 80 16.41 5.82 17.97
N THR A 81 16.28 6.26 16.71
CA THR A 81 16.53 5.45 15.52
C THR A 81 17.96 4.89 15.47
N ALA A 82 18.93 5.51 16.17
CA ALA A 82 20.29 4.97 16.29
C ALA A 82 20.37 3.72 17.19
N ALA A 83 19.43 3.54 18.13
CA ALA A 83 19.36 2.37 19.02
C ALA A 83 18.65 1.16 18.36
N LEU A 84 17.77 1.41 17.39
CA LEU A 84 17.06 0.37 16.62
C LEU A 84 17.98 -0.36 15.63
N SER A 85 19.04 0.29 15.13
CA SER A 85 20.06 -0.36 14.31
C SER A 85 21.03 -1.26 15.09
N ALA A 86 21.00 -1.20 16.43
CA ALA A 86 21.97 -1.86 17.31
C ALA A 86 21.38 -3.00 18.19
N SER A 87 20.05 -3.18 18.24
CA SER A 87 19.42 -4.16 19.12
C SER A 87 18.73 -5.29 18.34
N ALA A 88 19.29 -6.50 18.46
CA ALA A 88 18.79 -7.75 17.89
C ALA A 88 17.53 -8.32 18.60
N SER A 89 16.82 -7.51 19.39
CA SER A 89 15.65 -7.94 20.17
C SER A 89 14.50 -6.94 20.04
N LEU A 90 13.84 -7.00 18.90
CA LEU A 90 12.63 -6.21 18.58
C LEU A 90 11.34 -6.79 19.19
N ASP A 91 11.41 -7.89 19.93
CA ASP A 91 10.24 -8.73 20.25
C ASP A 91 9.36 -8.22 21.41
N ALA A 92 9.90 -7.38 22.30
CA ALA A 92 9.18 -7.01 23.54
C ALA A 92 8.55 -5.61 23.55
N SER A 93 9.02 -4.67 22.71
CA SER A 93 8.58 -3.27 22.76
C SER A 93 7.67 -2.84 21.60
N LEU A 94 7.61 -3.61 20.51
CA LEU A 94 6.74 -3.31 19.37
C LEU A 94 5.25 -3.57 19.64
N GLY A 95 4.92 -4.43 20.61
CA GLY A 95 3.54 -4.80 20.94
C GLY A 95 2.69 -3.71 21.61
N GLN A 96 3.30 -2.61 22.09
CA GLN A 96 2.60 -1.58 22.88
C GLN A 96 2.67 -0.15 22.33
N MET A 97 3.30 0.09 21.19
CA MET A 97 3.41 1.43 20.59
C MET A 97 2.42 1.64 19.45
N VAL A 98 1.12 1.55 19.75
CA VAL A 98 0.09 2.07 18.85
C VAL A 98 0.04 3.59 19.01
N HIS A 99 0.94 4.30 18.32
CA HIS A 99 0.82 5.75 18.22
C HIS A 99 -0.25 6.09 17.19
N PRO A 100 -1.38 6.72 17.60
CA PRO A 100 -2.50 6.97 16.70
C PRO A 100 -2.01 7.80 15.52
N VAL A 101 -1.95 7.17 14.34
CA VAL A 101 -1.81 7.89 13.09
C VAL A 101 -3.18 8.52 12.86
N ARG A 102 -3.28 9.85 13.04
CA ARG A 102 -4.44 10.58 12.56
C ARG A 102 -4.34 10.64 11.04
N VAL A 103 -4.73 9.54 10.39
CA VAL A 103 -5.09 9.59 8.98
C VAL A 103 -6.30 10.51 8.94
N ARG A 104 -6.14 11.69 8.31
CA ARG A 104 -7.29 12.53 8.03
C ARG A 104 -8.11 11.73 7.03
N ASP A 105 -9.16 11.10 7.52
CA ASP A 105 -10.10 10.46 6.63
C ASP A 105 -10.71 11.56 5.77
N THR A 106 -10.36 11.53 4.49
CA THR A 106 -10.88 12.48 3.50
C THR A 106 -12.09 11.91 2.80
N THR A 107 -12.55 10.70 3.17
CA THR A 107 -13.88 10.27 2.77
C THR A 107 -14.88 11.29 3.30
N PRO A 108 -15.70 11.88 2.43
CA PRO A 108 -16.73 12.79 2.91
C PRO A 108 -17.68 11.98 3.81
N ALA A 109 -17.77 12.34 5.08
CA ALA A 109 -18.82 11.85 5.96
C ALA A 109 -20.13 12.50 5.50
N LEU A 110 -20.79 11.87 4.51
CA LEU A 110 -22.04 12.36 3.96
C LEU A 110 -23.13 12.07 5.00
N GLY A 111 -23.51 13.12 5.74
CA GLY A 111 -24.59 13.04 6.73
C GLY A 111 -25.99 12.97 6.11
N SER A 112 -27.01 13.16 6.95
CA SER A 112 -28.44 13.10 6.57
C SER A 112 -28.93 14.34 5.81
N GLY A 113 -28.16 14.82 4.83
CA GLY A 113 -28.51 15.94 3.95
C GLY A 113 -29.02 15.48 2.59
N THR A 114 -29.65 16.39 1.84
CA THR A 114 -29.94 16.18 0.42
C THR A 114 -28.80 16.72 -0.43
N PHE A 115 -28.22 15.87 -1.26
CA PHE A 115 -27.09 16.19 -2.14
C PHE A 115 -27.60 16.40 -3.56
N LEU A 116 -27.39 17.60 -4.12
CA LEU A 116 -27.77 17.94 -5.48
C LEU A 116 -26.63 17.58 -6.46
N PHE A 117 -26.96 16.79 -7.47
CA PHE A 117 -26.08 16.38 -8.56
C PHE A 117 -26.63 16.88 -9.89
N THR A 118 -25.88 17.72 -10.59
CA THR A 118 -26.27 18.29 -11.88
C THR A 118 -25.48 17.62 -13.02
N GLY A 119 -26.16 17.18 -14.09
CA GLY A 119 -25.54 16.54 -15.25
C GLY A 119 -24.80 15.23 -14.95
N CYS A 120 -25.16 14.55 -13.87
CA CYS A 120 -24.43 13.38 -13.35
C CYS A 120 -24.93 12.03 -13.89
N LEU A 121 -25.90 12.02 -14.81
CA LEU A 121 -26.51 10.79 -15.36
C LEU A 121 -25.68 10.18 -16.51
N GLY A 122 -24.37 10.41 -16.54
CA GLY A 122 -23.47 9.87 -17.56
C GLY A 122 -22.07 9.59 -17.02
N GLY A 123 -21.37 8.63 -17.63
CA GLY A 123 -19.95 8.35 -17.40
C GLY A 123 -19.52 8.36 -15.92
N VAL A 124 -18.67 9.33 -15.57
CA VAL A 124 -18.09 9.53 -14.23
C VAL A 124 -19.14 9.90 -13.18
N GLY A 125 -20.20 10.61 -13.56
CA GLY A 125 -21.24 11.04 -12.64
C GLY A 125 -21.97 9.87 -11.96
N LEU A 126 -22.23 8.80 -12.70
CA LEU A 126 -22.84 7.58 -12.13
C LEU A 126 -21.91 6.89 -11.12
N ARG A 127 -20.59 6.91 -11.36
CA ARG A 127 -19.61 6.38 -10.41
C ARG A 127 -19.51 7.26 -9.16
N LEU A 128 -19.60 8.57 -9.32
CA LEU A 128 -19.62 9.51 -8.21
C LEU A 128 -20.88 9.35 -7.35
N LEU A 129 -22.05 9.16 -7.97
CA LEU A 129 -23.31 8.87 -7.27
C LEU A 129 -23.23 7.57 -6.46
N ALA A 130 -22.74 6.48 -7.08
CA ALA A 130 -22.56 5.20 -6.40
C ALA A 130 -21.57 5.32 -5.24
N TYR A 131 -20.48 6.06 -5.42
CA TYR A 131 -19.53 6.36 -4.35
C TYR A 131 -20.20 7.14 -3.22
N CYS A 132 -20.90 8.24 -3.49
CA CYS A 132 -21.60 9.01 -2.46
C CYS A 132 -22.65 8.20 -1.70
N ALA A 133 -23.40 7.33 -2.39
CA ALA A 133 -24.32 6.40 -1.74
C ALA A 133 -23.58 5.43 -0.80
N SER A 134 -22.43 4.88 -1.23
CA SER A 134 -21.59 4.00 -0.39
C SER A 134 -20.98 4.72 0.82
N GLN A 135 -20.81 6.04 0.76
CA GLN A 135 -20.31 6.88 1.84
C GLN A 135 -21.43 7.41 2.77
N GLY A 136 -22.68 6.95 2.59
CA GLY A 136 -23.78 7.25 3.51
C GLY A 136 -24.76 8.34 3.07
N ALA A 137 -24.65 8.88 1.85
CA ALA A 137 -25.65 9.81 1.34
C ALA A 137 -27.01 9.12 1.15
N THR A 138 -28.01 9.52 1.93
CA THR A 138 -29.36 8.94 1.91
C THR A 138 -30.33 9.65 0.96
N HIS A 139 -30.09 10.93 0.67
CA HIS A 139 -30.95 11.74 -0.20
C HIS A 139 -30.15 12.33 -1.35
N LEU A 140 -30.39 11.84 -2.57
CA LEU A 140 -29.74 12.28 -3.80
C LEU A 140 -30.76 12.97 -4.70
N LEU A 141 -30.57 14.26 -4.97
CA LEU A 141 -31.37 15.04 -5.91
C LEU A 141 -30.62 15.11 -7.25
N LEU A 142 -31.19 14.53 -8.30
CA LEU A 142 -30.56 14.47 -9.63
C LEU A 142 -31.22 15.52 -10.54
N MET A 143 -30.42 16.37 -11.14
CA MET A 143 -30.87 17.32 -12.15
C MET A 143 -30.14 17.08 -13.46
N ASP A 144 -30.89 16.76 -14.50
CA ASP A 144 -30.37 16.64 -15.85
C ASP A 144 -31.25 17.43 -16.83
N ARG A 145 -30.58 17.99 -17.85
CA ARG A 145 -31.21 18.76 -18.93
C ARG A 145 -31.79 17.84 -20.00
N ASP A 146 -31.24 16.63 -20.12
CA ASP A 146 -31.65 15.62 -21.09
C ASP A 146 -32.76 14.76 -20.47
N GLN A 147 -33.98 14.92 -20.98
CA GLN A 147 -35.15 14.19 -20.49
C GLN A 147 -35.08 12.70 -20.78
N SER A 148 -34.26 12.27 -21.75
CA SER A 148 -34.11 10.85 -22.11
C SER A 148 -33.31 10.02 -21.11
N ARG A 149 -32.65 10.68 -20.14
CA ARG A 149 -31.78 10.05 -19.13
C ARG A 149 -32.43 9.92 -17.75
N ARG A 150 -33.67 10.38 -17.61
CA ARG A 150 -34.44 10.33 -16.36
C ARG A 150 -35.03 8.95 -16.11
#